data_AF-A0A7S4RB18-F1
#
_entry.id   AF-A0A7S4RB18-F1
#
_cell.length_a   1.000
_cell.length_b   1.000
_cell.length_c   1.000
_cell.angle_alpha   90.00
_cell.angle_beta   90.00
_cell.angle_gamma   90.00
#
_symmetry.space_group_name_H-M   'P 1'
#
loop_
_entity.id
_entity.type
_entity.pdbx_description
1 polymer ?
#
loop_
_entity_poly.entity_id
_entity_poly.type
_entity_poly.pdbx_seq_one_letter_code
_entity_poly.pdbx_strand_id
1 'polypeptide(L)'
;HLKEYKERHGNCLVPQRYAPNPSLGRWVLSQREVYKRTLGGEKPSSLIKERIFLLNELGFVWSVGRDAQWFDMFEELKKYKEIHGHCSVPKRSSNKRLVNWVSRQRRLYLEM
;
A
#
# COMPACT_ATOMS: atom_id res chain seq x y z
N HIS A 1 14.35 5.43 -7.22
CA HIS A 1 14.27 4.64 -5.97
C HIS A 1 12.84 4.28 -5.57
N LEU A 2 11.97 5.20 -5.10
CA LEU A 2 10.60 4.80 -4.70
C LEU A 2 9.73 4.36 -5.90
N LYS A 3 9.77 5.11 -7.01
CA LYS A 3 9.06 4.73 -8.26
C LYS A 3 9.50 3.36 -8.76
N GLU A 4 10.81 3.14 -8.81
CA GLU A 4 11.42 1.85 -9.15
C GLU A 4 11.01 0.72 -8.20
N TYR A 5 10.92 0.98 -6.88
CA TYR A 5 10.38 0.01 -5.94
C TYR A 5 8.92 -0.34 -6.29
N LYS A 6 8.10 0.68 -6.59
CA LYS A 6 6.71 0.48 -7.00
C LYS A 6 6.59 -0.33 -8.29
N GLU A 7 7.45 -0.09 -9.27
CA GLU A 7 7.48 -0.86 -10.52
C GLU A 7 7.81 -2.33 -10.27
N ARG A 8 8.77 -2.62 -9.38
CA ARG A 8 9.19 -3.99 -9.06
C ARG A 8 8.21 -4.75 -8.16
N HIS A 9 7.57 -4.06 -7.21
CA HIS A 9 6.77 -4.69 -6.17
C HIS A 9 5.26 -4.51 -6.35
N GLY A 10 4.84 -3.58 -7.21
CA GLY A 10 3.45 -3.17 -7.42
C GLY A 10 2.91 -2.17 -6.39
N ASN A 11 3.67 -1.87 -5.33
CA ASN A 11 3.24 -1.03 -4.23
C ASN A 11 4.38 -0.16 -3.66
N CYS A 12 4.05 0.74 -2.74
CA CYS A 12 5.00 1.58 -2.02
C CYS A 12 5.28 1.07 -0.59
N LEU A 13 5.14 -0.24 -0.33
CA LEU A 13 5.32 -0.86 0.99
C LEU A 13 6.78 -1.17 1.31
N VAL A 14 7.64 -0.16 1.18
CA VAL A 14 9.05 -0.31 1.49
C VAL A 14 9.24 -0.66 2.98
N PRO A 15 9.93 -1.77 3.31
CA PRO A 15 10.31 -2.08 4.68
C PRO A 15 11.27 -1.04 5.25
N GLN A 16 11.19 -0.76 6.55
CA GLN A 16 12.14 0.13 7.21
C GLN A 16 13.59 -0.35 7.02
N ARG A 17 13.82 -1.67 7.15
CA ARG A 17 15.10 -2.34 6.91
C ARG A 17 15.15 -2.96 5.51
N TYR A 18 14.99 -2.13 4.47
CA TYR A 18 15.07 -2.59 3.10
C TYR A 18 16.52 -2.82 2.68
N ALA A 19 17.00 -4.07 2.81
CA ALA A 19 18.40 -4.44 2.57
C ALA A 19 18.94 -4.04 1.18
N PRO A 20 18.18 -4.16 0.06
CA PRO A 20 18.66 -3.75 -1.25
C PRO A 20 18.90 -2.23 -1.38
N ASN A 21 18.21 -1.41 -0.59
CA ASN A 21 18.44 0.03 -0.55
C ASN A 21 18.12 0.60 0.85
N PRO A 22 19.07 0.53 1.80
CA PRO A 22 18.85 0.97 3.17
C PRO A 22 18.56 2.47 3.30
N SER A 23 19.03 3.28 2.34
CA SER A 23 18.75 4.71 2.27
C SER A 23 17.29 4.98 1.91
N LEU A 24 16.70 4.19 1.01
CA LEU A 24 15.27 4.25 0.69
C LEU A 24 14.42 3.87 1.93
N GLY A 25 14.78 2.80 2.64
CA GLY A 25 14.07 2.38 3.86
C GLY A 25 14.05 3.48 4.94
N ARG A 26 15.19 4.12 5.18
CA ARG A 26 15.30 5.27 6.11
C ARG A 26 14.50 6.49 5.63
N TRP A 27 14.57 6.80 4.35
CA TRP A 27 13.82 7.93 3.79
C TRP A 27 12.30 7.72 3.91
N VAL A 28 11.81 6.50 3.64
CA VAL A 28 10.39 6.12 3.80
C VAL A 28 9.93 6.23 5.24
N LEU A 29 10.75 5.77 6.20
CA LEU A 29 10.47 5.96 7.63
C LEU A 29 10.30 7.44 7.98
N SER A 30 11.24 8.28 7.53
CA SER A 30 11.18 9.73 7.79
C SER A 30 9.90 10.36 7.24
N GLN A 31 9.44 9.96 6.04
CA GLN A 31 8.17 10.46 5.51
C GLN A 31 6.99 10.06 6.42
N ARG A 32 6.94 8.80 6.87
CA ARG A 32 5.88 8.31 7.77
C ARG A 32 5.86 9.04 9.13
N GLU A 33 7.03 9.35 9.68
CA GLU A 33 7.15 10.12 10.93
C GLU A 33 6.70 11.58 10.77
N VAL A 34 7.04 12.23 9.65
CA VAL A 34 6.53 13.56 9.32
C VAL A 34 5.01 13.53 9.20
N TYR A 35 4.44 12.58 8.46
CA TYR A 35 2.99 12.46 8.30
C TYR A 35 2.27 12.22 9.63
N LYS A 36 2.80 11.32 10.48
CA LYS A 36 2.24 11.06 11.82
C LYS A 36 2.16 12.32 12.67
N ARG A 37 3.19 13.18 12.61
CA ARG A 37 3.18 14.48 13.30
C ARG A 37 2.08 15.41 12.79
N THR A 38 1.85 15.45 11.48
CA THR A 38 0.75 16.26 10.90
C THR A 38 -0.63 15.79 11.36
N LEU A 39 -0.82 14.47 11.54
CA LEU A 39 -2.05 13.92 12.10
C LEU A 39 -2.22 14.23 13.60
N GLY A 40 -1.11 14.42 14.33
CA GLY A 40 -1.08 14.81 15.73
C GLY A 40 -1.37 16.30 15.99
N GLY A 41 -1.76 17.07 14.96
CA GLY A 41 -2.11 18.48 15.09
C GLY A 41 -0.97 19.45 14.82
N GLU A 42 0.24 18.98 14.51
CA GLU A 42 1.31 19.88 14.02
C GLU A 42 0.92 20.47 12.67
N LYS A 43 1.00 21.80 12.55
CA LYS A 43 0.68 22.51 11.29
C LYS A 43 1.82 22.29 10.28
N PRO A 44 1.61 21.55 9.18
CA PRO A 44 2.66 21.35 8.19
C PRO A 44 2.92 22.62 7.39
N SER A 45 4.19 22.84 7.02
CA SER A 45 4.56 23.84 6.03
C SER A 45 3.97 23.52 4.66
N SER A 46 3.91 24.50 3.75
CA SER A 46 3.46 24.33 2.36
C SER A 46 4.24 23.22 1.64
N LEU A 47 5.56 23.19 1.81
CA LEU A 47 6.44 22.16 1.26
C LEU A 47 6.08 20.75 1.76
N ILE A 48 5.72 20.60 3.04
CA ILE A 48 5.30 19.30 3.58
C ILE A 48 3.97 18.87 2.97
N LYS A 49 3.01 19.80 2.81
CA LYS A 49 1.72 19.50 2.15
C LYS A 49 1.92 19.04 0.70
N GLU A 50 2.77 19.72 -0.05
CA GLU A 50 3.11 19.36 -1.43
C GLU A 50 3.77 17.97 -1.51
N ARG A 51 4.71 17.68 -0.60
CA ARG A 51 5.34 16.34 -0.52
C ARG A 51 4.31 15.25 -0.22
N ILE A 52 3.40 15.47 0.74
CA ILE A 52 2.33 14.51 1.06
C ILE A 52 1.44 14.28 -0.15
N PHE A 53 1.04 15.36 -0.84
CA PHE A 53 0.24 15.28 -2.06
C PHE A 53 0.92 14.43 -3.13
N LEU A 54 2.18 14.72 -3.47
CA LEU A 54 2.93 13.96 -4.48
C LEU A 54 3.11 12.49 -4.09
N LEU A 55 3.25 12.20 -2.80
CA LEU A 55 3.35 10.82 -2.30
C LEU A 55 2.00 10.09 -2.39
N ASN A 56 0.89 10.78 -2.14
CA ASN A 56 -0.45 10.21 -2.33
C ASN A 56 -0.72 9.86 -3.80
N GLU A 57 -0.33 10.73 -4.74
CA GLU A 57 -0.44 10.46 -6.18
C GLU A 57 0.37 9.22 -6.60
N LEU A 58 1.48 8.96 -5.91
CA LEU A 58 2.27 7.75 -6.11
C LEU A 58 1.69 6.52 -5.41
N GLY A 59 0.59 6.63 -4.66
CA GLY A 59 0.02 5.53 -3.86
C GLY A 59 0.93 5.16 -2.68
N PHE A 60 1.59 6.14 -2.06
CA PHE A 60 2.45 5.90 -0.91
C PHE A 60 1.65 5.41 0.29
N VAL A 61 2.13 4.36 0.96
CA VAL A 61 1.45 3.79 2.13
C VAL A 61 2.07 4.33 3.41
N TRP A 62 1.32 5.23 4.06
CA TRP A 62 1.72 5.90 5.29
C TRP A 62 1.69 5.00 6.54
N SER A 63 0.78 4.02 6.57
CA SER A 63 0.59 3.10 7.69
C SER A 63 0.96 1.67 7.31
N VAL A 64 1.94 1.09 8.02
CA VAL A 64 2.42 -0.29 7.83
C VAL A 64 1.54 -1.35 8.52
N GLY A 65 0.33 -0.98 8.93
CA GLY A 65 -0.63 -1.88 9.58
C GLY A 65 -1.72 -2.41 8.63
N ARG A 66 -2.98 -2.17 8.97
CA ARG A 66 -4.14 -2.66 8.18
C ARG A 66 -4.14 -2.15 6.74
N ASP A 67 -3.69 -0.92 6.50
CA ASP A 67 -3.66 -0.32 5.16
C ASP A 67 -2.62 -1.04 4.29
N ALA A 68 -1.45 -1.34 4.83
CA ALA A 68 -0.44 -2.13 4.14
C ALA A 68 -0.97 -3.51 3.73
N GLN A 69 -1.63 -4.20 4.65
CA GLN A 69 -2.25 -5.49 4.34
C GLN A 69 -3.31 -5.36 3.24
N TRP A 70 -4.10 -4.28 3.24
CA TRP A 70 -5.09 -4.04 2.20
C TRP A 70 -4.43 -3.86 0.82
N PHE A 71 -3.38 -3.04 0.73
CA PHE A 71 -2.67 -2.83 -0.53
C PHE A 71 -1.95 -4.09 -1.02
N ASP A 72 -1.37 -4.89 -0.12
CA ASP A 72 -0.79 -6.19 -0.49
C ASP A 72 -1.82 -7.11 -1.13
N MET A 73 -3.01 -7.22 -0.51
CA MET A 73 -4.09 -8.06 -1.04
C MET A 73 -4.65 -7.52 -2.36
N PHE A 74 -4.71 -6.20 -2.51
CA PHE A 74 -5.14 -5.56 -3.75
C PHE A 74 -4.17 -5.84 -4.91
N GLU A 75 -2.86 -5.73 -4.68
CA GLU A 75 -1.87 -6.08 -5.70
C GLU A 75 -1.89 -7.58 -6.03
N GLU A 76 -2.14 -8.44 -5.04
CA GLU A 76 -2.33 -9.87 -5.27
C GLU A 76 -3.58 -10.16 -6.13
N LEU A 77 -4.67 -9.42 -5.93
CA LEU A 77 -5.86 -9.50 -6.78
C LEU A 77 -5.59 -8.98 -8.20
N LYS A 78 -4.79 -7.92 -8.35
CA LYS A 78 -4.40 -7.41 -9.68
C LYS A 78 -3.59 -8.44 -10.46
N LYS A 79 -2.60 -9.06 -9.83
CA LYS A 79 -1.84 -10.18 -10.42
C LYS A 79 -2.75 -11.35 -10.80
N TYR A 80 -3.72 -11.70 -9.94
CA TYR A 80 -4.72 -12.71 -10.26
C TYR A 80 -5.53 -12.34 -11.51
N LYS A 81 -5.99 -11.09 -11.59
CA LYS A 81 -6.73 -10.58 -12.76
C LYS A 81 -5.88 -10.61 -14.04
N GLU A 82 -4.61 -10.26 -13.96
CA GLU A 82 -3.70 -10.30 -15.12
C GLU A 82 -3.55 -11.72 -15.67
N ILE A 83 -3.46 -12.73 -14.79
CA ILE A 83 -3.32 -14.13 -15.19
C ILE A 83 -4.65 -14.72 -15.70
N HIS A 84 -5.76 -14.40 -15.06
CA HIS A 84 -7.06 -15.07 -15.30
C HIS A 84 -8.06 -14.24 -16.11
N GLY A 85 -7.77 -12.97 -16.40
CA GLY A 85 -8.67 -12.02 -17.06
C GLY A 85 -9.80 -11.46 -16.18
N HIS A 86 -9.96 -11.96 -14.95
CA HIS A 86 -11.06 -11.57 -14.05
C HIS A 86 -10.66 -11.60 -12.57
N CYS A 87 -11.43 -10.93 -11.70
CA CYS A 87 -11.24 -10.94 -10.24
C CYS A 87 -12.02 -12.05 -9.51
N SER A 88 -12.56 -13.03 -10.22
CA SER A 88 -13.35 -14.12 -9.67
C SER A 88 -12.48 -15.22 -9.08
N VAL A 89 -11.90 -14.97 -7.89
CA VAL A 89 -11.06 -15.94 -7.18
C VAL A 89 -11.91 -17.11 -6.65
N PRO A 90 -11.66 -18.37 -7.06
CA PRO A 90 -12.43 -19.53 -6.63
C PRO A 90 -12.29 -19.81 -5.13
N LYS A 91 -13.40 -20.13 -4.45
CA LYS A 91 -13.39 -20.51 -3.00
C LYS A 91 -12.44 -21.67 -2.68
N ARG A 92 -12.25 -22.59 -3.64
CA ARG A 92 -11.37 -23.76 -3.50
C ARG A 92 -9.90 -23.46 -3.79
N SER A 93 -9.54 -22.24 -4.19
CA SER A 93 -8.13 -21.85 -4.38
C SER A 93 -7.29 -22.17 -3.15
N SER A 94 -6.03 -22.58 -3.38
CA SER A 94 -5.03 -22.78 -2.31
C SER A 94 -4.70 -21.47 -1.60
N ASN A 95 -4.87 -20.33 -2.28
CA ASN A 95 -4.68 -19.01 -1.71
C ASN A 95 -5.90 -18.55 -0.88
N LYS A 96 -6.06 -19.16 0.30
CA LYS A 96 -7.17 -18.85 1.22
C LYS A 96 -7.18 -17.41 1.69
N ARG A 97 -6.00 -16.76 1.79
CA ARG A 97 -5.87 -15.36 2.19
C ARG A 97 -6.58 -14.44 1.18
N LEU A 98 -6.31 -14.62 -0.11
CA LEU A 98 -6.95 -13.84 -1.18
C LEU A 98 -8.45 -14.12 -1.27
N VAL A 99 -8.87 -15.38 -1.17
CA VAL A 99 -10.30 -15.76 -1.16
C VAL A 99 -11.06 -15.04 -0.05
N ASN A 100 -10.54 -15.06 1.17
CA ASN A 100 -11.18 -14.44 2.33
C ASN A 100 -11.23 -12.92 2.19
N TRP A 101 -10.15 -12.30 1.73
CA TRP A 101 -10.09 -10.86 1.53
C TRP A 101 -11.07 -10.37 0.46
N VAL A 102 -11.12 -11.03 -0.71
CA VAL A 102 -12.08 -10.69 -1.79
C VAL A 102 -13.52 -10.86 -1.30
N SER A 103 -13.81 -11.94 -0.57
CA SER A 103 -15.14 -12.18 -0.01
C SER A 103 -15.54 -11.06 0.96
N ARG A 104 -14.60 -10.60 1.79
CA ARG A 104 -14.81 -9.44 2.67
C ARG A 104 -15.04 -8.15 1.89
N GLN A 105 -14.26 -7.86 0.84
CA GLN A 105 -14.46 -6.65 0.02
C GLN A 105 -15.84 -6.64 -0.64
N ARG A 106 -16.29 -7.79 -1.16
CA ARG A 106 -17.65 -7.92 -1.75
C ARG A 106 -18.74 -7.63 -0.74
N ARG A 107 -18.61 -8.12 0.49
CA ARG A 107 -19.59 -7.84 1.57
C ARG A 107 -19.62 -6.36 1.92
N LEU A 108 -18.45 -5.72 2.09
CA LEU A 108 -18.36 -4.30 2.42
C LEU A 108 -19.01 -3.42 1.35
N TYR A 109 -18.88 -3.76 0.06
CA TYR A 109 -19.53 -3.03 -1.03
C TYR A 109 -21.06 -3.16 -1.02
N LEU A 110 -21.61 -4.28 -0.54
CA LEU A 110 -23.06 -4.52 -0.45
C LEU A 110 -23.69 -3.86 0.79
N GLU A 111 -22.88 -3.49 1.79
CA GLU A 111 -23.29 -2.82 3.03
C GLU A 111 -23.16 -1.28 2.95
N MET A 112 -22.73 -0.74 1.80
CA MET A 112 -22.60 0.69 1.50
C MET A 112 -23.80 1.20 0.69
#